data_AF-A0A2V1BWB8-F1
#
_entry.id   AF-A0A2V1BWB8-F1
#
_cell.length_a   1.000
_cell.length_b   1.000
_cell.length_c   1.000
_cell.angle_alpha   90.00
_cell.angle_beta   90.00
_cell.angle_gamma   90.00
#
_symmetry.space_group_name_H-M   'P 1'
#
loop_
_entity.id
_entity.type
_entity.pdbx_description
1 polymer ?
#
loop_
_entity_poly.entity_id
_entity_poly.type
_entity_poly.pdbx_seq_one_letter_code
_entity_poly.pdbx_strand_id
1 'polypeptide(L)'
;MRISSYVPHPGDLGAGRSDPFTRYPIDMSPQTHELFDHLRGKDCSMFKTLNKIGFFQLVQHEAAFRQILYTSSADMARLRNVKEEDVEVISLSGKAIRSLSKLVVDPVLCTGEEIIVSVLAFACHCVMFGDGQDILTHFQGLEEIIKRRGGLPSLGSNQVLRTMVFWLDVNAALLLDRPPRFPVPSDILPLLNADLPVQQIFSLQPPTCSR
;
A
#
# COMPACT_ATOMS: atom_id res chain seq x y z
N MET A 1 -26.03 -18.90 4.04
CA MET A 1 -24.86 -18.28 3.37
C MET A 1 -23.64 -19.07 3.81
N ARG A 2 -23.06 -19.92 2.95
CA ARG A 2 -21.93 -20.80 3.34
C ARG A 2 -20.64 -20.00 3.33
N ILE A 3 -19.98 -19.90 4.48
CA ILE A 3 -18.62 -19.37 4.60
C ILE A 3 -17.71 -20.46 4.02
N SER A 4 -17.10 -20.19 2.88
CA SER A 4 -16.06 -21.08 2.33
C SER A 4 -14.83 -20.95 3.22
N SER A 5 -14.57 -21.95 4.05
CA SER A 5 -13.34 -22.07 4.81
C SER A 5 -12.21 -22.43 3.85
N TYR A 6 -11.56 -21.42 3.27
CA TYR A 6 -10.35 -21.63 2.51
C TYR A 6 -9.23 -22.02 3.48
N VAL A 7 -8.83 -23.29 3.43
CA VAL A 7 -7.61 -23.77 4.07
C VAL A 7 -6.54 -23.77 2.97
N PRO A 8 -5.44 -22.99 3.11
CA PRO A 8 -4.37 -23.00 2.15
C PRO A 8 -3.83 -24.43 1.99
N HIS A 9 -3.75 -24.92 0.75
CA HIS A 9 -3.27 -26.27 0.48
C HIS A 9 -1.73 -26.25 0.55
N PRO A 10 -1.05 -27.28 1.10
CA PRO A 10 0.42 -27.32 1.16
C PRO A 10 1.17 -27.13 -0.18
N GLY A 11 0.48 -27.22 -1.33
CA GLY A 11 1.04 -26.93 -2.65
C GLY A 11 1.09 -25.44 -3.02
N ASP A 12 0.59 -24.56 -2.16
CA ASP A 12 0.61 -23.12 -2.39
C ASP A 12 1.98 -22.49 -2.11
N LEU A 13 2.77 -23.08 -1.21
CA LEU A 13 4.17 -22.71 -0.99
C LEU A 13 5.03 -23.33 -2.12
N GLY A 14 5.37 -22.53 -3.12
CA GLY A 14 6.19 -22.99 -4.25
C GLY A 14 5.46 -23.22 -5.58
N ALA A 15 4.22 -22.75 -5.74
CA ALA A 15 3.47 -22.81 -6.99
C ALA A 15 4.01 -21.91 -8.13
N GLY A 16 5.32 -21.59 -8.14
CA GLY A 16 5.94 -20.70 -9.13
C GLY A 16 5.54 -19.22 -9.01
N ARG A 17 4.86 -18.81 -7.92
CA ARG A 17 4.45 -17.41 -7.67
C ARG A 17 5.62 -16.48 -7.30
N SER A 18 6.68 -17.07 -6.78
CA SER A 18 7.90 -16.41 -6.34
C SER A 18 9.09 -17.00 -7.10
N ASP A 19 9.91 -16.14 -7.69
CA ASP A 19 11.13 -16.56 -8.37
C ASP A 19 12.18 -16.98 -7.32
N PRO A 20 12.68 -18.23 -7.35
CA PRO A 20 13.64 -18.75 -6.37
C PRO A 20 15.01 -18.03 -6.40
N PHE A 21 15.28 -17.22 -7.43
CA PHE A 21 16.50 -16.42 -7.55
C PHE A 21 16.28 -14.95 -7.20
N THR A 22 15.10 -14.58 -6.68
CA THR A 22 14.81 -13.21 -6.23
C THR A 22 15.78 -12.82 -5.11
N ARG A 23 16.50 -11.71 -5.30
CA ARG A 23 17.27 -11.09 -4.23
C ARG A 23 16.36 -10.17 -3.42
N TYR A 24 16.14 -10.52 -2.16
CA TYR A 24 15.33 -9.72 -1.25
C TYR A 24 16.15 -8.62 -0.55
N PRO A 25 15.54 -7.49 -0.15
CA PRO A 25 16.22 -6.43 0.61
C PRO A 25 16.70 -6.83 2.00
N ILE A 26 16.30 -7.99 2.50
CA ILE A 26 16.64 -8.52 3.82
C ILE A 26 16.91 -10.03 3.73
N ASP A 27 17.58 -10.57 4.75
CA ASP A 27 17.64 -12.02 4.94
C ASP A 27 16.25 -12.57 5.26
N MET A 28 15.83 -13.57 4.49
CA MET A 28 14.47 -14.12 4.55
C MET A 28 14.45 -15.47 5.27
N SER A 29 13.62 -15.58 6.30
CA SER A 29 13.29 -16.83 6.97
C SER A 29 12.13 -17.54 6.24
N PRO A 30 11.83 -18.81 6.55
CA PRO A 30 10.63 -19.47 6.02
C PRO A 30 9.35 -18.68 6.32
N GLN A 31 9.25 -18.07 7.51
CA GLN A 31 8.09 -17.26 7.89
C GLN A 31 8.00 -16.00 7.01
N THR A 32 9.09 -15.26 6.79
CA THR A 32 9.03 -14.06 5.94
C THR A 32 8.77 -14.39 4.47
N HIS A 33 9.15 -15.59 3.99
CA HIS A 33 8.74 -16.07 2.67
C HIS A 33 7.23 -16.33 2.59
N GLU A 34 6.62 -16.92 3.61
CA GLU A 34 5.15 -17.10 3.68
C GLU A 34 4.44 -15.74 3.65
N LEU A 35 4.93 -14.78 4.44
CA LEU A 35 4.41 -13.41 4.44
C LEU A 35 4.55 -12.75 3.06
N PHE A 36 5.65 -12.98 2.36
CA PHE A 36 5.86 -12.45 1.02
C PHE A 36 4.94 -13.11 -0.02
N ASP A 37 4.70 -14.43 0.06
CA ASP A 37 3.77 -15.12 -0.82
C ASP A 37 2.33 -14.59 -0.65
N HIS A 38 1.92 -14.30 0.59
CA HIS A 38 0.60 -13.70 0.88
C HIS A 38 0.41 -12.34 0.20
N LEU A 39 1.45 -11.50 0.13
CA LEU A 39 1.40 -10.22 -0.61
C LEU A 39 1.10 -10.41 -2.12
N ARG A 40 1.46 -11.56 -2.68
CA ARG A 40 1.19 -11.93 -4.09
C ARG A 40 -0.07 -12.78 -4.26
N GLY A 41 -0.74 -13.10 -3.14
CA GLY A 41 -1.96 -13.89 -3.08
C GLY A 41 -3.19 -13.17 -3.64
N LYS A 42 -4.35 -13.85 -3.52
CA LYS A 42 -5.63 -13.33 -4.02
C LYS A 42 -6.59 -12.90 -2.91
N ASP A 43 -6.20 -13.09 -1.66
CA ASP A 43 -7.09 -13.00 -0.50
C ASP A 43 -7.28 -11.57 0.02
N CYS A 44 -6.31 -10.68 -0.23
CA CYS A 44 -6.37 -9.28 0.16
C CYS A 44 -6.57 -8.34 -1.04
N SER A 45 -7.71 -7.63 -1.06
CA SER A 45 -8.02 -6.64 -2.10
C SER A 45 -7.00 -5.51 -2.17
N MET A 46 -6.46 -5.07 -1.03
CA MET A 46 -5.43 -4.02 -1.05
C MET A 46 -4.14 -4.52 -1.69
N PHE A 47 -3.64 -5.69 -1.32
CA PHE A 47 -2.41 -6.25 -1.91
C PHE A 47 -2.56 -6.49 -3.42
N LYS A 48 -3.74 -6.93 -3.87
CA LYS A 48 -4.05 -7.01 -5.31
C LYS A 48 -3.94 -5.66 -6.01
N THR A 49 -4.46 -4.59 -5.40
CA THR A 49 -4.37 -3.23 -5.95
C THR A 49 -2.92 -2.73 -5.96
N LEU A 50 -2.19 -2.88 -4.86
CA LEU A 50 -0.77 -2.51 -4.76
C LEU A 50 0.07 -3.23 -5.82
N ASN A 51 -0.16 -4.54 -6.01
CA ASN A 51 0.52 -5.32 -7.04
C ASN A 51 0.17 -4.85 -8.47
N LYS A 52 -1.11 -4.53 -8.73
CA LYS A 52 -1.56 -4.01 -10.03
C LYS A 52 -1.00 -2.63 -10.36
N ILE A 53 -0.89 -1.75 -9.37
CA ILE A 53 -0.25 -0.44 -9.53
C ILE A 53 1.25 -0.60 -9.79
N GLY A 54 1.86 -1.69 -9.30
CA GLY A 54 3.30 -1.95 -9.40
C GLY A 54 4.08 -1.54 -8.15
N PHE A 55 3.40 -1.21 -7.04
CA PHE A 55 4.05 -0.69 -5.84
C PHE A 55 5.12 -1.62 -5.27
N PHE A 56 4.86 -2.93 -5.23
CA PHE A 56 5.82 -3.90 -4.71
C PHE A 56 7.15 -3.92 -5.49
N GLN A 57 7.17 -3.46 -6.76
CA GLN A 57 8.40 -3.33 -7.53
C GLN A 57 9.26 -2.16 -7.05
N LEU A 58 8.65 -1.13 -6.45
CA LEU A 58 9.36 0.00 -5.85
C LEU A 58 9.93 -0.32 -4.46
N VAL A 59 9.44 -1.38 -3.81
CA VAL A 59 9.83 -1.75 -2.44
C VAL A 59 11.18 -2.47 -2.44
N GLN A 60 12.25 -1.70 -2.63
CA GLN A 60 13.63 -2.19 -2.72
C GLN A 60 14.47 -1.91 -1.46
N HIS A 61 14.03 -0.97 -0.61
CA HIS A 61 14.73 -0.63 0.63
C HIS A 61 14.21 -1.47 1.81
N GLU A 62 15.09 -1.85 2.74
CA GLU A 62 14.74 -2.73 3.87
C GLU A 62 13.63 -2.17 4.77
N ALA A 63 13.52 -0.84 4.93
CA ALA A 63 12.47 -0.22 5.73
C ALA A 63 11.08 -0.50 5.15
N ALA A 64 10.88 -0.16 3.89
CA ALA A 64 9.65 -0.45 3.16
C ALA A 64 9.37 -1.95 3.11
N PHE A 65 10.39 -2.77 2.83
CA PHE A 65 10.24 -4.21 2.68
C PHE A 65 9.82 -4.90 3.97
N ARG A 66 10.45 -4.57 5.11
CA ARG A 66 10.04 -5.09 6.42
C ARG A 66 8.63 -4.64 6.78
N GLN A 67 8.27 -3.39 6.46
CA GLN A 67 6.94 -2.86 6.74
C GLN A 67 5.82 -3.56 5.95
N ILE A 68 6.04 -3.86 4.66
CA ILE A 68 5.04 -4.62 3.89
C ILE A 68 4.90 -6.06 4.40
N LEU A 69 5.99 -6.69 4.87
CA LEU A 69 5.90 -8.02 5.49
C LEU A 69 5.14 -7.97 6.82
N TYR A 70 5.39 -6.96 7.66
CA TYR A 70 4.62 -6.75 8.88
C TYR A 70 3.12 -6.55 8.58
N THR A 71 2.81 -5.74 7.55
CA THR A 71 1.43 -5.53 7.08
C THR A 71 0.79 -6.84 6.58
N SER A 72 1.57 -7.66 5.87
CA SER A 72 1.15 -9.00 5.45
C SER A 72 0.78 -9.88 6.64
N SER A 73 1.62 -9.88 7.67
CA SER A 73 1.37 -10.65 8.89
C SER A 73 0.11 -10.19 9.62
N ALA A 74 -0.10 -8.87 9.76
CA ALA A 74 -1.30 -8.33 10.38
C ALA A 74 -2.57 -8.73 9.61
N ASP A 75 -2.52 -8.72 8.27
CA ASP A 75 -3.63 -9.18 7.44
C ASP A 75 -3.91 -10.68 7.62
N MET A 76 -2.87 -11.51 7.64
CA MET A 76 -3.01 -12.95 7.88
C MET A 76 -3.55 -13.26 9.28
N ALA A 77 -3.07 -12.56 10.31
CA ALA A 77 -3.57 -12.70 11.68
C ALA A 77 -5.06 -12.35 11.75
N ARG A 78 -5.48 -11.26 11.09
CA ARG A 78 -6.89 -10.88 10.94
C ARG A 78 -7.72 -11.95 10.22
N LEU A 79 -7.23 -12.51 9.12
CA LEU A 79 -7.94 -13.57 8.37
C LEU A 79 -8.05 -14.87 9.18
N ARG A 80 -7.02 -15.21 9.95
CA ARG A 80 -6.97 -16.42 10.78
C ARG A 80 -7.61 -16.25 12.16
N ASN A 81 -8.06 -15.04 12.51
CA ASN A 81 -8.54 -14.67 13.85
C ASN A 81 -7.53 -14.98 14.98
N VAL A 82 -6.24 -14.80 14.70
CA VAL A 82 -5.16 -14.96 15.67
C VAL A 82 -4.82 -13.59 16.26
N LYS A 83 -4.74 -13.50 17.59
CA LYS A 83 -4.42 -12.24 18.30
C LYS A 83 -2.97 -12.14 18.74
N GLU A 84 -2.27 -13.27 18.81
CA GLU A 84 -0.89 -13.34 19.27
C GLU A 84 0.05 -13.07 18.09
N GLU A 85 0.92 -12.07 18.24
CA GLU A 85 1.96 -11.80 17.26
C GLU A 85 3.22 -12.59 17.58
N ASP A 86 3.81 -13.20 16.55
CA ASP A 86 5.10 -13.86 16.64
C ASP A 86 6.20 -12.84 16.97
N VAL A 87 7.18 -13.24 17.80
CA VAL A 87 8.36 -12.43 18.14
C VAL A 87 9.12 -11.98 16.88
N GLU A 88 9.21 -12.83 15.85
CA GLU A 88 9.84 -12.46 14.58
C GLU A 88 9.04 -11.38 13.84
N VAL A 89 7.71 -11.43 13.86
CA VAL A 89 6.81 -10.42 13.27
C VAL A 89 6.93 -9.08 14.00
N ILE A 90 6.93 -9.09 15.34
CA ILE A 90 7.16 -7.88 16.14
C ILE A 90 8.54 -7.27 15.80
N SER A 91 9.55 -8.13 15.59
CA SER A 91 10.88 -7.70 15.18
C SER A 91 10.88 -6.98 13.82
N LEU A 92 10.04 -7.40 12.86
CA LEU A 92 9.91 -6.74 11.56
C LEU A 92 9.51 -5.27 11.71
N SER A 93 8.45 -5.00 12.48
CA SER A 93 7.97 -3.62 12.73
C SER A 93 9.06 -2.76 13.39
N GLY A 94 9.66 -3.25 14.48
CA GLY A 94 10.72 -2.52 15.17
C GLY A 94 11.94 -2.25 14.28
N LYS A 95 12.34 -3.20 13.43
CA LYS A 95 13.43 -3.01 12.46
C LYS A 95 13.03 -2.05 11.34
N ALA A 96 11.81 -2.13 10.82
CA ALA A 96 11.29 -1.22 9.79
C ALA A 96 11.34 0.23 10.27
N ILE A 97 10.88 0.51 11.49
CA ILE A 97 10.90 1.85 12.09
C ILE A 97 12.35 2.34 12.21
N ARG A 98 13.26 1.52 12.73
CA ARG A 98 14.68 1.89 12.85
C ARG A 98 15.31 2.20 11.49
N SER A 99 15.02 1.40 10.47
CA SER A 99 15.53 1.63 9.11
C SER A 99 14.93 2.88 8.46
N LEU A 100 13.66 3.18 8.72
CA LEU A 100 13.03 4.44 8.29
C LEU A 100 13.68 5.64 8.98
N SER A 101 13.90 5.59 10.30
CA SER A 101 14.55 6.67 11.04
C SER A 101 15.95 6.98 10.51
N LYS A 102 16.70 5.97 10.04
CA LYS A 102 18.00 6.17 9.38
C LYS A 102 17.86 6.96 8.08
N LEU A 103 16.85 6.66 7.24
CA LEU A 103 16.59 7.42 6.01
C LEU A 103 16.25 8.89 6.31
N VAL A 104 15.48 9.15 7.36
CA VAL A 104 15.04 10.50 7.73
C VAL A 104 16.22 11.41 8.08
N VAL A 105 17.24 10.87 8.76
CA VAL A 105 18.42 11.64 9.19
C VAL A 105 19.56 11.65 8.17
N ASP A 106 19.45 10.86 7.11
CA ASP A 106 20.47 10.78 6.06
C ASP A 106 20.34 11.98 5.12
N PRO A 107 21.35 12.86 5.01
CA PRO A 107 21.27 14.08 4.22
C PRO A 107 21.13 13.83 2.71
N VAL A 108 21.48 12.64 2.23
CA VAL A 108 21.38 12.25 0.82
C VAL A 108 20.04 11.55 0.55
N LEU A 109 19.62 10.65 1.45
CA LEU A 109 18.45 9.80 1.23
C LEU A 109 17.14 10.38 1.78
N CYS A 110 17.18 11.41 2.63
CA CYS A 110 15.99 12.00 3.27
C CYS A 110 14.97 12.66 2.31
N THR A 111 15.31 12.78 1.03
CA THR A 111 14.39 13.20 -0.03
C THR A 111 14.37 12.24 -1.23
N GLY A 112 15.03 11.08 -1.11
CA GLY A 112 15.10 10.02 -2.11
C GLY A 112 13.77 9.31 -2.37
N GLU A 113 13.71 8.44 -3.37
CA GLU A 113 12.49 7.64 -3.60
C GLU A 113 12.30 6.59 -2.51
N GLU A 114 13.40 6.10 -1.94
CA GLU A 114 13.45 5.07 -0.91
C GLU A 114 12.70 5.49 0.36
N ILE A 115 12.88 6.75 0.79
CA ILE A 115 12.15 7.29 1.95
C ILE A 115 10.67 7.49 1.64
N ILE A 116 10.33 7.95 0.44
CA ILE A 116 8.93 8.15 0.02
C ILE A 116 8.21 6.80 -0.04
N VAL A 117 8.81 5.79 -0.70
CA VAL A 117 8.28 4.42 -0.76
C VAL A 117 8.16 3.82 0.64
N SER A 118 9.14 4.06 1.52
CA SER A 118 9.07 3.58 2.90
C SER A 118 7.91 4.23 3.65
N VAL A 119 7.76 5.55 3.63
CA VAL A 119 6.62 6.23 4.27
C VAL A 119 5.29 5.76 3.67
N LEU A 120 5.21 5.53 2.36
CA LEU A 120 4.01 4.96 1.73
C LEU A 120 3.70 3.55 2.23
N ALA A 121 4.71 2.69 2.45
CA ALA A 121 4.50 1.36 3.01
C ALA A 121 3.95 1.40 4.45
N PHE A 122 4.42 2.35 5.27
CA PHE A 122 3.87 2.60 6.60
C PHE A 122 2.44 3.14 6.53
N ALA A 123 2.20 4.14 5.68
CA ALA A 123 0.87 4.69 5.48
C ALA A 123 -0.13 3.65 4.94
N CYS A 124 0.30 2.70 4.09
CA CYS A 124 -0.54 1.58 3.65
C CYS A 124 -1.02 0.74 4.84
N HIS A 125 -0.13 0.43 5.78
CA HIS A 125 -0.50 -0.27 7.01
C HIS A 125 -1.58 0.50 7.79
N CYS A 126 -1.39 1.80 8.00
CA CYS A 126 -2.34 2.63 8.75
C CYS A 126 -3.69 2.76 8.03
N VAL A 127 -3.69 2.86 6.70
CA VAL A 127 -4.95 2.87 5.92
C VAL A 127 -5.67 1.52 6.00
N MET A 128 -4.94 0.40 6.18
CA MET A 128 -5.55 -0.93 6.36
C MET A 128 -6.08 -1.17 7.78
N PHE A 129 -5.33 -0.73 8.80
CA PHE A 129 -5.52 -1.20 10.18
C PHE A 129 -5.47 -0.09 11.24
N GLY A 130 -4.86 1.06 10.92
CA GLY A 130 -4.60 2.13 11.87
C GLY A 130 -5.81 3.01 12.12
N ASP A 131 -5.68 3.86 13.14
CA ASP A 131 -6.63 4.94 13.38
C ASP A 131 -6.25 6.21 12.61
N GLY A 132 -7.09 7.24 12.71
CA GLY A 132 -6.88 8.49 11.99
C GLY A 132 -5.58 9.20 12.35
N GLN A 133 -5.05 9.07 13.57
CA GLN A 133 -3.85 9.80 13.99
C GLN A 133 -2.60 9.27 13.30
N ASP A 134 -2.44 7.96 13.20
CA ASP A 134 -1.28 7.38 12.52
C ASP A 134 -1.26 7.74 11.03
N ILE A 135 -2.44 7.72 10.39
CA ILE A 135 -2.61 8.20 9.01
C ILE A 135 -2.16 9.66 8.90
N LEU A 136 -2.60 10.53 9.82
CA LEU A 136 -2.21 11.94 9.81
C LEU A 136 -0.70 12.13 9.91
N THR A 137 -0.04 11.43 10.83
CA THR A 137 1.40 11.50 11.06
C THR A 137 2.18 11.10 9.81
N HIS A 138 1.88 9.95 9.20
CA HIS A 138 2.61 9.51 8.01
C HIS A 138 2.39 10.44 6.81
N PHE A 139 1.18 10.95 6.62
CA PHE A 139 0.91 11.89 5.53
C PHE A 139 1.57 13.26 5.76
N GLN A 140 1.67 13.74 7.00
CA GLN A 140 2.41 14.98 7.30
C GLN A 140 3.90 14.83 6.97
N GLY A 141 4.50 13.69 7.34
CA GLY A 141 5.87 13.38 6.96
C GLY A 141 6.05 13.28 5.45
N LEU A 142 5.15 12.58 4.75
CA LEU A 142 5.18 12.42 3.30
C LEU A 142 5.14 13.77 2.57
N GLU A 143 4.24 14.66 2.99
CA GLU A 143 4.09 16.00 2.42
C GLU A 143 5.36 16.84 2.59
N GLU A 144 5.96 16.84 3.78
CA GLU A 144 7.20 17.57 4.05
C GLU A 144 8.38 17.02 3.23
N ILE A 145 8.51 15.69 3.10
CA ILE A 145 9.55 15.05 2.28
C ILE A 145 9.39 15.46 0.81
N ILE A 146 8.18 15.36 0.26
CA ILE A 146 7.90 15.72 -1.14
C ILE A 146 8.16 17.22 -1.36
N LYS A 147 7.76 18.07 -0.42
CA LYS A 147 8.02 19.51 -0.48
C LYS A 147 9.51 19.82 -0.52
N ARG A 148 10.31 19.19 0.35
CA ARG A 148 11.78 19.36 0.38
C ARG A 148 12.48 18.86 -0.88
N ARG A 149 11.95 17.81 -1.51
CA ARG A 149 12.44 17.30 -2.80
C ARG A 149 12.21 18.26 -3.97
N GLY A 150 11.29 19.23 -3.83
CA GLY A 150 10.89 20.16 -4.89
C GLY A 150 9.44 20.00 -5.36
N GLY A 151 8.58 19.36 -4.56
CA GLY A 151 7.16 19.14 -4.84
C GLY A 151 6.89 17.88 -5.68
N LEU A 152 5.62 17.57 -5.92
CA LEU A 152 5.22 16.39 -6.70
C LEU A 152 5.84 16.28 -8.10
N PRO A 153 6.04 17.38 -8.86
CA PRO A 153 6.72 17.29 -10.17
C PRO A 153 8.14 16.74 -10.08
N SER A 154 8.81 16.85 -8.94
CA SER A 154 10.16 16.29 -8.71
C SER A 154 10.20 14.75 -8.65
N LEU A 155 9.04 14.09 -8.57
CA LEU A 155 8.93 12.63 -8.73
C LEU A 155 9.01 12.21 -10.21
N GLY A 156 9.01 13.17 -11.13
CA GLY A 156 9.38 13.01 -12.53
C GLY A 156 8.60 11.91 -13.26
N SER A 157 9.35 11.03 -13.93
CA SER A 157 8.86 9.94 -14.76
C SER A 157 8.41 8.70 -13.97
N ASN A 158 8.55 8.67 -12.64
CA ASN A 158 8.13 7.51 -11.85
C ASN A 158 6.60 7.51 -11.68
N GLN A 159 5.90 7.08 -12.73
CA GLN A 159 4.43 7.04 -12.77
C GLN A 159 3.83 6.15 -11.68
N VAL A 160 4.50 5.05 -11.32
CA VAL A 160 4.04 4.15 -10.25
C VAL A 160 4.08 4.86 -8.90
N LEU A 161 5.17 5.55 -8.58
CA LEU A 161 5.31 6.28 -7.32
C LEU A 161 4.27 7.41 -7.21
N ARG A 162 4.08 8.17 -8.29
CA ARG A 162 3.09 9.25 -8.36
C ARG A 162 1.66 8.72 -8.23
N THR A 163 1.36 7.60 -8.89
CA THR A 163 0.07 6.91 -8.76
C THR A 163 -0.16 6.44 -7.33
N MET A 164 0.87 5.92 -6.66
CA MET A 164 0.78 5.47 -5.28
C MET A 164 0.57 6.59 -4.28
N VAL A 165 1.27 7.72 -4.43
CA VAL A 165 1.04 8.92 -3.60
C VAL A 165 -0.43 9.37 -3.73
N PHE A 166 -0.92 9.51 -4.96
CA PHE A 166 -2.31 9.90 -5.20
C PHE A 166 -3.33 8.88 -4.66
N TRP A 167 -3.16 7.60 -5.00
CA TRP A 167 -4.08 6.54 -4.62
C TRP A 167 -4.19 6.43 -3.09
N LEU A 168 -3.07 6.45 -2.38
CA LEU A 168 -3.07 6.33 -0.93
C LEU A 168 -3.66 7.57 -0.26
N ASP A 169 -3.39 8.76 -0.79
CA ASP A 169 -3.95 10.02 -0.29
C ASP A 169 -5.47 10.07 -0.42
N VAL A 170 -6.03 9.59 -1.53
CA VAL A 170 -7.49 9.46 -1.69
C VAL A 170 -8.09 8.52 -0.64
N ASN A 171 -7.44 7.39 -0.35
CA ASN A 171 -7.91 6.47 0.69
C ASN A 171 -7.80 7.09 2.09
N ALA A 172 -6.69 7.79 2.39
CA ALA A 172 -6.53 8.49 3.65
C ALA A 172 -7.54 9.62 3.82
N ALA A 173 -7.80 10.39 2.76
CA ALA A 173 -8.81 11.45 2.70
C ALA A 173 -10.22 10.92 2.99
N LEU A 174 -10.58 9.77 2.41
CA LEU A 174 -11.84 9.08 2.67
C LEU A 174 -11.98 8.68 4.15
N LEU A 175 -10.94 8.09 4.74
CA LEU A 175 -10.97 7.65 6.14
C LEU A 175 -11.00 8.82 7.14
N LEU A 176 -10.41 9.96 6.77
CA LEU A 176 -10.30 11.14 7.62
C LEU A 176 -11.39 12.18 7.39
N ASP A 177 -12.35 11.91 6.50
CA ASP A 177 -13.41 12.84 6.07
C ASP A 177 -12.87 14.25 5.72
N ARG A 178 -11.89 14.27 4.82
CA ARG A 178 -11.22 15.51 4.39
C ARG A 178 -10.88 15.45 2.90
N PRO A 179 -10.56 16.58 2.24
CA PRO A 179 -10.04 16.54 0.88
C PRO A 179 -8.63 15.90 0.83
N PRO A 180 -8.27 15.21 -0.28
CA PRO A 180 -6.90 14.80 -0.57
C PRO A 180 -5.93 15.97 -0.51
N ARG A 181 -4.70 15.73 -0.03
CA ARG A 181 -3.63 16.73 0.09
C ARG A 181 -2.92 16.97 -1.24
N PHE A 182 -2.83 15.94 -2.08
CA PHE A 182 -2.10 15.96 -3.32
C PHE A 182 -3.06 16.13 -4.51
N PRO A 183 -2.72 16.96 -5.51
CA PRO A 183 -3.52 17.08 -6.72
C PRO A 183 -3.60 15.77 -7.48
N VAL A 184 -4.71 15.61 -8.22
CA VAL A 184 -4.88 14.50 -9.18
C VAL A 184 -3.76 14.57 -10.21
N PRO A 185 -3.02 13.47 -10.47
CA PRO A 185 -1.95 13.45 -11.45
C PRO A 185 -2.53 13.26 -12.86
N SER A 186 -3.14 14.32 -13.39
CA SER A 186 -3.89 14.33 -14.65
C SER A 186 -3.06 14.03 -15.91
N ASP A 187 -1.74 14.12 -15.80
CA ASP A 187 -0.79 13.81 -16.87
C ASP A 187 -0.48 12.30 -17.00
N ILE A 188 -0.76 11.50 -15.96
CA ILE A 188 -0.57 10.04 -15.99
C ILE A 188 -1.88 9.25 -15.89
N LEU A 189 -2.94 9.87 -15.36
CA LEU A 189 -4.27 9.27 -15.39
C LEU A 189 -4.93 9.60 -16.73
N PRO A 190 -5.59 8.62 -17.38
CA PRO A 190 -6.43 8.96 -18.51
C PRO A 190 -7.46 9.99 -18.03
N LEU A 191 -7.54 11.13 -18.73
CA LEU A 191 -8.62 12.09 -18.48
C LEU A 191 -9.92 11.31 -18.55
N LEU A 192 -10.66 11.23 -17.44
CA LEU A 192 -12.06 10.83 -17.47
C LEU A 192 -12.72 11.83 -18.43
N ASN A 193 -13.04 11.37 -19.64
CA ASN A 193 -13.54 12.21 -20.73
C ASN A 193 -14.48 13.29 -20.20
N ALA A 194 -14.16 14.55 -20.49
CA ALA A 194 -15.00 15.70 -20.19
C ALA A 194 -16.37 15.66 -20.92
N ASP A 195 -16.65 14.58 -21.65
CA ASP A 195 -17.80 14.39 -22.54
C ASP A 195 -18.78 13.32 -22.03
N LEU A 196 -18.83 13.02 -20.73
CA LEU A 196 -20.06 12.40 -20.20
C LEU A 196 -21.12 13.49 -20.13
N PRO A 197 -22.20 13.45 -20.95
CA PRO A 197 -23.30 14.38 -20.76
C PRO A 197 -23.91 14.03 -19.41
N VAL A 198 -23.72 14.92 -18.42
CA VAL A 198 -24.33 14.83 -17.08
C VAL A 198 -25.85 14.58 -17.17
N GLN A 199 -26.45 14.90 -18.31
CA GLN A 199 -27.87 14.67 -18.60
C GLN A 199 -28.29 13.19 -18.74
N GLN A 200 -27.38 12.23 -18.98
CA GLN A 200 -27.76 10.81 -19.12
C GLN A 200 -27.79 10.03 -17.80
N ILE A 201 -27.17 10.52 -16.72
CA ILE A 201 -27.16 9.83 -15.42
C ILE A 201 -28.51 10.00 -14.70
N PHE A 202 -29.22 11.10 -14.94
CA PHE A 202 -30.52 11.38 -14.31
C PHE A 202 -31.73 10.93 -15.14
N SER A 203 -31.54 10.25 -16.28
CA SER A 203 -32.65 9.82 -17.15
C SER A 203 -33.28 8.47 -16.78
N LEU A 204 -32.81 7.80 -15.72
CA LEU A 204 -33.49 6.60 -15.21
C LEU A 204 -34.80 7.04 -14.55
N GLN A 205 -35.88 7.10 -15.34
CA GLN A 205 -37.22 7.21 -14.79
C GLN A 205 -37.44 6.07 -13.79
N PRO A 206 -38.01 6.34 -12.60
CA PRO A 206 -38.37 5.27 -11.68
C PRO A 206 -39.33 4.30 -12.38
N PRO A 207 -39.23 2.98 -12.09
CA PRO A 207 -40.08 2.00 -12.75
C PRO A 207 -41.55 2.33 -12.47
N THR A 208 -42.32 2.56 -13.54
CA THR A 208 -43.76 2.76 -13.45
C THR A 208 -44.39 1.46 -12.96
N CYS A 209 -44.94 1.50 -11.74
CA CYS A 209 -45.72 0.40 -11.18
C CYS A 209 -47.00 0.24 -12.03
N SER A 210 -47.12 -0.86 -12.76
CA SER A 210 -48.35 -1.25 -13.44
C SER A 210 -49.36 -1.72 -12.40
N ARG A 211 -50.56 -1.14 -12.42
CA ARG A 211 -51.71 -1.59 -11.61
C ARG A 211 -52.27 -2.90 -12.12
#